data_AF-A0A7X7M5X8-F1
#
_entry.id   AF-A0A7X7M5X8-F1
#
_cell.length_a   1.000
_cell.length_b   1.000
_cell.length_c   1.000
_cell.angle_alpha   90.00
_cell.angle_beta   90.00
_cell.angle_gamma   90.00
#
_symmetry.space_group_name_H-M   'P 1'
#
loop_
_entity.id
_entity.type
_entity.pdbx_description
1 polymer ?
#
loop_
_entity_poly.entity_id
_entity_poly.type
_entity_poly.pdbx_seq_one_letter_code
_entity_poly.pdbx_strand_id
1 'polypeptide(L)' 'VLQQIEGVIITPRVIDNKVGIHPLLTIFAVLAGGYLWGIIGAIIAVPLTAVLILVIKYIFSNLFANNYLRNSD' A
#
# COMPACT_ATOMS: atom_id res chain seq x y z
N VAL A 1 -5.37 -15.48 -26.90
CA VAL A 1 -4.13 -15.76 -26.12
C VAL A 1 -3.31 -14.48 -25.90
N LEU A 2 -3.04 -13.67 -26.94
CA LEU A 2 -2.39 -12.34 -26.80
C LEU A 2 -3.04 -11.41 -25.75
N GLN A 3 -4.36 -11.28 -25.76
CA GLN A 3 -5.09 -10.42 -24.82
C GLN A 3 -4.98 -10.85 -23.34
N GLN A 4 -4.77 -12.15 -23.08
CA GLN A 4 -4.54 -12.64 -21.71
C GLN A 4 -3.12 -12.30 -21.24
N ILE A 5 -2.14 -12.33 -22.15
CA ILE A 5 -0.74 -11.96 -21.86
C ILE A 5 -0.64 -10.46 -21.58
N GLU A 6 -1.31 -9.62 -22.38
CA GLU A 6 -1.40 -8.18 -22.09
C GLU A 6 -2.09 -7.93 -20.75
N GLY A 7 -3.25 -8.56 -20.50
CA GLY A 7 -4.01 -8.35 -19.28
C GLY A 7 -3.28 -8.79 -18.00
N VAL A 8 -2.58 -9.92 -18.03
CA VAL A 8 -1.95 -10.52 -16.84
C VAL A 8 -0.55 -9.97 -16.55
N ILE A 9 0.20 -9.53 -17.56
CA ILE A 9 1.60 -9.08 -17.37
C ILE A 9 1.73 -7.56 -17.49
N ILE A 10 1.04 -6.93 -18.44
CA ILE A 10 1.20 -5.49 -18.68
C ILE A 10 0.42 -4.68 -17.66
N THR A 11 -0.82 -5.07 -17.34
CA THR A 11 -1.66 -4.37 -16.35
C THR A 11 -1.00 -4.24 -14.97
N PRO A 12 -0.47 -5.31 -14.33
CA PRO A 12 0.18 -5.16 -13.03
C PRO A 12 1.47 -4.36 -13.13
N ARG A 13 2.31 -4.53 -14.16
CA ARG A 13 3.56 -3.77 -14.31
C ARG A 13 3.34 -2.25 -14.41
N VAL A 14 2.24 -1.82 -15.01
CA VAL A 14 1.89 -0.39 -15.12
C VAL A 14 1.37 0.16 -13.78
N ILE A 15 0.77 -0.68 -12.93
CA ILE A 15 0.20 -0.30 -11.63
C ILE A 15 1.18 -0.53 -10.45
N ASP A 16 2.19 -1.38 -10.64
CA ASP A 16 3.14 -1.91 -9.65
C ASP A 16 3.80 -0.80 -8.81
N ASN A 17 4.16 0.30 -9.47
CA ASN A 17 4.93 1.38 -8.84
C ASN A 17 4.10 2.36 -8.01
N LYS A 18 2.76 2.27 -7.98
CA LYS A 18 1.95 3.35 -7.39
C LYS A 18 1.56 3.11 -5.95
N VAL A 19 1.44 1.86 -5.51
CA VAL A 19 0.79 1.59 -4.22
C VAL A 19 1.81 1.25 -3.15
N GLY A 20 2.86 0.47 -3.44
CA GLY A 20 3.93 0.15 -2.47
C GLY A 20 3.44 -0.47 -1.15
N ILE A 21 2.16 -0.86 -1.10
CA ILE A 21 1.53 -1.53 0.03
C ILE A 21 1.85 -3.00 -0.11
N HIS A 22 2.47 -3.59 0.92
CA HIS A 22 2.75 -5.01 0.96
C HIS A 22 1.41 -5.78 0.87
N PRO A 23 1.11 -6.54 -0.21
CA PRO A 23 -0.21 -7.14 -0.43
C PRO A 23 -0.68 -8.02 0.74
N LEU A 24 0.27 -8.67 1.40
CA LEU A 24 0.03 -9.47 2.59
C LEU A 24 -0.54 -8.64 3.76
N LEU A 25 -0.07 -7.40 3.97
CA LEU A 25 -0.59 -6.52 5.03
C LEU A 25 -2.05 -6.15 4.78
N THR A 26 -2.41 -5.90 3.51
CA THR A 26 -3.80 -5.63 3.13
C THR A 26 -4.69 -6.84 3.38
N ILE A 27 -4.22 -8.05 3.04
CA ILE A 27 -4.95 -9.29 3.32
C ILE A 27 -5.16 -9.45 4.83
N PHE A 28 -4.11 -9.31 5.64
CA PHE A 28 -4.23 -9.39 7.09
C PHE A 28 -5.19 -8.35 7.67
N ALA A 29 -5.14 -7.11 7.18
CA ALA A 29 -6.04 -6.06 7.62
C ALA A 29 -7.50 -6.36 7.26
N VAL A 30 -7.75 -6.86 6.05
CA VAL A 30 -9.10 -7.26 5.60
C VAL A 30 -9.63 -8.41 6.43
N LEU A 31 -8.79 -9.41 6.73
CA LEU A 31 -9.17 -10.52 7.61
C LEU A 31 -9.45 -10.05 9.04
N ALA A 32 -8.61 -9.16 9.58
CA ALA A 32 -8.79 -8.60 10.92
C ALA A 32 -10.06 -7.73 11.02
N GLY A 33 -10.27 -6.81 10.06
CA GLY A 33 -11.49 -6.00 9.98
C GLY A 33 -12.73 -6.87 9.74
N GLY A 34 -12.60 -7.87 8.87
CA GLY A 34 -13.61 -8.89 8.61
C GLY A 34 -14.02 -9.66 9.86
N TYR A 35 -13.06 -10.03 10.70
CA TYR A 35 -13.32 -10.72 11.96
C TYR A 35 -14.00 -9.82 13.01
N LEU A 36 -13.62 -8.54 13.08
CA LEU A 36 -14.15 -7.60 14.07
C LEU A 36 -15.59 -7.18 13.79
N TRP A 37 -15.91 -6.79 12.54
CA TRP A 37 -17.21 -6.20 12.16
C TRP A 37 -17.82 -6.83 10.90
N GLY A 38 -17.39 -8.03 10.52
CA GLY A 38 -17.89 -8.70 9.32
C GLY A 38 -17.51 -7.93 8.05
N ILE A 39 -18.42 -7.94 7.07
CA ILE A 39 -18.16 -7.36 5.75
C ILE A 39 -17.88 -5.84 5.80
N ILE A 40 -18.49 -5.13 6.75
CA ILE A 40 -18.28 -3.69 6.93
C ILE A 40 -16.83 -3.42 7.34
N GLY A 41 -16.31 -4.20 8.28
CA GLY A 41 -14.92 -4.07 8.71
C GLY A 41 -13.93 -4.45 7.61
N ALA A 42 -14.26 -5.45 6.78
CA ALA A 42 -13.44 -5.80 5.61
C ALA A 42 -13.35 -4.67 4.57
N ILE A 43 -14.46 -3.97 4.29
CA ILE A 43 -14.49 -2.83 3.36
C ILE A 43 -13.66 -1.66 3.89
N ILE A 44 -13.78 -1.36 5.19
CA ILE A 44 -13.07 -0.23 5.82
C ILE A 44 -11.57 -0.54 6.00
N ALA A 45 -11.19 -1.81 6.15
CA ALA A 45 -9.79 -2.21 6.36
C ALA A 45 -8.87 -1.79 5.21
N VAL A 46 -9.35 -1.82 3.96
CA VAL A 46 -8.55 -1.47 2.78
C VAL A 46 -8.12 0.00 2.79
N PRO A 47 -9.04 1.00 2.82
CA PRO A 47 -8.66 2.40 2.87
C PRO A 47 -7.90 2.74 4.15
N LEU A 48 -8.23 2.12 5.29
CA LEU A 48 -7.51 2.37 6.54
C LEU A 48 -6.04 1.95 6.45
N THR A 49 -5.78 0.78 5.87
CA THR A 49 -4.42 0.27 5.65
C THR A 49 -3.63 1.17 4.70
N ALA A 50 -4.28 1.67 3.65
CA ALA A 50 -3.66 2.60 2.71
C ALA A 50 -3.25 3.93 3.38
N VAL A 51 -4.14 4.51 4.20
CA VAL A 51 -3.84 5.72 4.96
C VAL A 51 -2.71 5.49 5.95
N LEU A 52 -2.73 4.38 6.69
CA LEU A 52 -1.69 4.05 7.67
C LEU A 52 -0.30 3.97 7.00
N ILE A 53 -0.20 3.26 5.88
CA ILE A 53 1.06 3.12 5.15
C ILE A 53 1.52 4.46 4.56
N LEU A 54 0.58 5.27 4.06
CA LEU A 54 0.90 6.62 3.57
C LEU A 54 1.48 7.50 4.67
N VAL A 55 0.89 7.47 5.87
CA VAL A 55 1.40 8.21 7.04
C VAL A 55 2.79 7.74 7.43
N ILE A 56 3.00 6.42 7.53
CA ILE A 56 4.33 5.85 7.84
C ILE A 56 5.36 6.29 6.80
N LYS A 57 5.01 6.18 5.51
CA LYS A 57 5.89 6.58 4.41
C LYS A 57 6.20 8.08 4.44
N TYR A 58 5.21 8.91 4.74
CA TYR A 58 5.40 10.36 4.88
C TYR A 58 6.33 10.70 6.04
N ILE A 59 6.11 10.11 7.22
CA ILE A 59 6.96 10.32 8.39
C ILE A 59 8.39 9.85 8.10
N PHE A 60 8.56 8.65 7.56
CA PHE A 60 9.87 8.12 7.18
C PHE A 60 10.53 9.05 6.16
N SER A 61 9.88 9.36 5.04
CA SER A 61 10.42 10.27 4.03
C SER A 61 10.84 11.61 4.62
N ASN A 62 10.06 12.21 5.52
CA ASN A 62 10.38 13.48 6.15
C ASN A 62 11.58 13.36 7.11
N LEU A 63 11.63 12.32 7.94
CA LEU A 63 12.74 12.07 8.86
C LEU A 63 14.06 11.83 8.13
N PHE A 64 14.04 11.03 7.07
CA PHE A 64 15.24 10.74 6.29
C PHE A 64 15.63 11.95 5.43
N ALA A 65 14.71 12.59 4.71
CA ALA A 65 15.00 13.78 3.90
C ALA A 65 15.59 14.94 4.70
N ASN A 66 15.09 15.20 5.92
CA ASN A 66 15.58 16.28 6.77
C ASN A 66 17.03 16.05 7.23
N ASN A 67 17.45 14.79 7.41
CA ASN A 67 18.82 14.47 7.82
C ASN A 67 19.83 14.51 6.66
N TYR A 68 19.38 14.37 5.40
CA TYR A 68 20.27 14.52 4.24
C TYR A 68 20.62 15.98 3.94
N LEU A 69 19.65 16.89 4.08
CA LEU A 69 19.90 18.32 3.85
C LEU A 69 20.69 19.00 4.99
N ARG A 70 20.67 18.44 6.20
CA ARG A 70 21.37 19.00 7.37
C ARG A 70 22.86 18.60 7.47
N ASN A 71 23.28 17.55 6.77
CA ASN A 71 24.63 16.96 6.89
C ASN A 71 25.48 17.15 5.62
N SER A 72 25.05 18.04 4.72
CA SER A 72 25.75 18.39 3.48
C SER A 72 26.49 19.73 3.56
N ASP A 73 26.53 20.33 4.76
CA ASP A 73 27.34 21.50 5.15
C ASP A 73 28.52 21.02 6.02
#